data_AF-H1VIQ3-F1
#
_entry.id   AF-H1VIQ3-F1
#
_cell.length_a   1.000
_cell.length_b   1.000
_cell.length_c   1.000
_cell.angle_alpha   90.00
_cell.angle_beta   90.00
_cell.angle_gamma   90.00
#
_symmetry.space_group_name_H-M   'P 1'
#
loop_
_entity.id
_entity.type
_entity.pdbx_description
1 polymer ?
#
loop_
_entity_poly.entity_id
_entity_poly.type
_entity_poly.pdbx_seq_one_letter_code
_entity_poly.pdbx_strand_id
1 'polypeptide(L)'
;ASGSIGQKRQLLLDCGEHLPALLSEAGFVDITKRTVKVRLGSAGGLKGVEAAACRSGAFRGMRDSVLLDGGYGVVNGPEEFDKLVSQVMAEWETNECYAFYYTITARRPALSPTAPPPSSLSMPETFGLAAKNHSVHHPLY
;
A
#
# COMPACT_ATOMS: atom_id res chain seq x y z
N ALA A 1 -16.77 19.85 13.86
CA ALA A 1 -17.00 18.77 12.88
C ALA A 1 -15.83 17.79 12.95
N SER A 2 -16.05 16.53 13.33
CA SER A 2 -14.97 15.54 13.39
C SER A 2 -14.65 15.08 11.97
N GLY A 3 -13.53 15.54 11.41
CA GLY A 3 -12.96 14.95 10.20
C GLY A 3 -12.62 13.47 10.40
N SER A 4 -12.57 12.70 9.33
CA SER A 4 -12.20 11.29 9.39
C SER A 4 -10.79 11.11 9.97
N ILE A 5 -10.49 9.94 10.54
CA ILE A 5 -9.15 9.69 11.14
C ILE A 5 -8.02 9.91 10.14
N GLY A 6 -8.24 9.59 8.85
CA GLY A 6 -7.28 9.86 7.78
C GLY A 6 -7.01 11.35 7.58
N GLN A 7 -8.05 12.18 7.58
CA GLN A 7 -7.89 13.64 7.48
C GLN A 7 -7.14 14.21 8.68
N LYS A 8 -7.48 13.77 9.90
CA LYS A 8 -6.80 14.21 11.14
C LYS A 8 -5.30 13.84 11.12
N ARG A 9 -4.96 12.74 10.45
CA ARG A 9 -3.57 12.25 10.28
C ARG A 9 -2.92 12.68 8.96
N GLN A 10 -3.58 13.55 8.18
CA GLN A 10 -3.08 14.03 6.89
C GLN A 10 -2.71 12.90 5.91
N LEU A 11 -3.45 11.79 5.96
CA LEU A 11 -3.23 10.63 5.10
C LEU A 11 -3.89 10.84 3.73
N LEU A 12 -3.14 10.58 2.67
CA LEU A 12 -3.67 10.51 1.30
C LEU A 12 -4.30 9.13 1.06
N LEU A 13 -5.57 8.97 1.40
CA LEU A 13 -6.27 7.68 1.31
C LEU A 13 -6.51 7.24 -0.14
N ASP A 14 -6.83 8.17 -1.03
CA ASP A 14 -7.09 7.89 -2.46
C ASP A 14 -5.81 7.96 -3.30
N CYS A 15 -4.69 7.45 -2.77
CA CYS A 15 -3.38 7.58 -3.39
C CYS A 15 -3.35 7.03 -4.83
N GLY A 16 -4.08 5.97 -5.15
CA GLY A 16 -4.17 5.43 -6.52
C GLY A 16 -4.80 6.39 -7.55
N GLU A 17 -5.57 7.37 -7.10
CA GLU A 17 -6.11 8.45 -7.95
C GLU A 17 -5.09 9.58 -8.13
N HIS A 18 -4.36 9.92 -7.08
CA HIS A 18 -3.46 11.08 -7.08
C HIS A 18 -2.02 10.78 -7.53
N LEU A 19 -1.56 9.53 -7.37
CA LEU A 19 -0.17 9.17 -7.62
C LEU A 19 0.31 9.45 -9.06
N PRO A 20 -0.49 9.28 -10.13
CA PRO A 20 -0.06 9.65 -11.48
C PRO A 20 0.29 11.14 -11.62
N ALA A 21 -0.51 12.03 -11.02
CA ALA A 21 -0.25 13.47 -11.04
C ALA A 21 1.01 13.80 -10.22
N LEU A 22 1.14 13.24 -9.01
CA LEU A 22 2.31 13.41 -8.16
C LEU A 22 3.60 12.93 -8.83
N LEU A 23 3.54 11.82 -9.58
CA LEU A 23 4.68 11.31 -10.36
C LEU A 23 5.06 12.27 -11.50
N SER A 24 4.06 12.84 -12.19
CA SER A 24 4.31 13.82 -13.25
C SER A 24 4.92 15.10 -12.69
N GLU A 25 4.43 15.60 -11.57
CA GLU A 25 4.97 16.78 -10.87
C GLU A 25 6.41 16.55 -10.39
N ALA A 26 6.73 15.31 -10.01
CA ALA A 26 8.09 14.89 -9.66
C ALA A 26 9.00 14.64 -10.88
N GLY A 27 8.53 14.88 -12.10
CA GLY A 27 9.30 14.75 -13.34
C GLY A 27 9.40 13.33 -13.90
N PHE A 28 8.60 12.37 -13.42
CA PHE A 28 8.51 11.07 -14.08
C PHE A 28 7.79 11.17 -15.43
N VAL A 29 8.12 10.25 -16.33
CA VAL A 29 7.57 10.18 -17.69
C VAL A 29 7.00 8.79 -17.97
N ASP A 30 6.31 8.62 -19.09
CA ASP A 30 5.66 7.36 -19.50
C ASP A 30 4.78 6.75 -18.40
N ILE A 31 3.98 7.61 -17.76
CA ILE A 31 3.12 7.23 -16.64
C ILE A 31 1.90 6.48 -17.18
N THR A 32 1.70 5.26 -16.72
CA THR A 32 0.49 4.49 -17.02
C THR A 32 -0.25 4.14 -15.74
N LYS A 33 -1.58 4.12 -15.82
CA LYS A 33 -2.46 3.68 -14.74
C LYS A 33 -3.44 2.65 -15.30
N ARG A 34 -3.48 1.49 -14.66
CA ARG A 34 -4.50 0.47 -14.88
C ARG A 34 -5.29 0.26 -13.60
N THR A 35 -6.61 0.34 -13.71
CA THR A 35 -7.52 0.12 -12.58
C THR A 35 -8.31 -1.18 -12.80
N VAL A 36 -8.34 -2.04 -11.78
CA VAL A 36 -9.22 -3.21 -11.73
C VAL A 36 -10.25 -2.97 -10.62
N LYS A 37 -11.53 -3.04 -11.00
CA LYS A 37 -12.67 -2.96 -10.08
C LYS A 37 -13.21 -4.37 -9.82
N VAL A 38 -13.28 -4.77 -8.56
CA VAL A 38 -13.77 -6.08 -8.12
C VAL A 38 -14.95 -5.88 -7.18
N ARG A 39 -16.11 -6.47 -7.50
CA ARG A 39 -17.26 -6.51 -6.58
C ARG A 39 -16.88 -7.43 -5.40
N LEU A 40 -17.04 -6.96 -4.18
CA LEU A 40 -16.74 -7.75 -2.98
C LEU A 40 -17.86 -8.78 -2.70
N GLY A 41 -17.51 -9.88 -2.03
CA GLY A 41 -18.47 -10.93 -1.68
C GLY A 41 -18.80 -11.86 -2.85
N SER A 42 -19.76 -12.75 -2.64
CA SER A 42 -20.10 -13.81 -3.60
C SER A 42 -20.58 -13.27 -4.96
N ALA A 43 -21.23 -12.11 -4.96
CA ALA A 43 -21.67 -11.43 -6.18
C ALA A 43 -20.52 -11.04 -7.13
N GLY A 44 -19.29 -10.96 -6.63
CA GLY A 44 -18.09 -10.76 -7.45
C GLY A 44 -17.40 -12.03 -7.96
N GLY A 45 -18.02 -13.21 -7.75
CA GLY A 45 -17.43 -14.51 -8.05
C GLY A 45 -16.20 -14.80 -7.19
N LEU A 46 -15.33 -15.71 -7.66
CA LEU A 46 -14.14 -16.15 -6.91
C LEU A 46 -13.24 -14.98 -6.50
N LYS A 47 -12.99 -14.03 -7.42
CA LYS A 47 -12.19 -12.83 -7.13
C LYS A 47 -12.81 -11.95 -6.06
N GLY A 48 -14.14 -11.85 -6.02
CA GLY A 48 -14.87 -11.08 -5.00
C GLY A 48 -14.75 -11.69 -3.60
N VAL A 49 -14.84 -13.02 -3.51
CA VAL A 49 -14.65 -13.78 -2.27
C VAL A 49 -13.21 -13.66 -1.77
N GLU A 50 -12.23 -13.86 -2.65
CA GLU A 50 -10.80 -13.70 -2.31
C GLU A 50 -10.47 -12.27 -1.87
N ALA A 51 -10.99 -11.26 -2.59
CA ALA A 51 -10.77 -9.86 -2.25
C ALA A 51 -11.40 -9.49 -0.90
N ALA A 52 -12.58 -10.02 -0.57
CA ALA A 52 -13.22 -9.83 0.72
C ALA A 52 -12.42 -10.52 1.84
N ALA A 53 -12.01 -11.77 1.65
CA ALA A 53 -11.21 -12.52 2.62
C ALA A 53 -9.85 -11.86 2.89
N CYS A 54 -9.17 -11.36 1.85
CA CYS A 54 -7.91 -10.65 1.98
C CYS A 54 -8.06 -9.38 2.84
N ARG A 55 -9.12 -8.59 2.61
CA ARG A 55 -9.36 -7.34 3.36
C ARG A 55 -9.78 -7.60 4.80
N SER A 56 -10.68 -8.55 5.03
CA SER A 56 -11.09 -8.89 6.39
C SER A 56 -9.93 -9.48 7.18
N GLY A 57 -9.09 -10.31 6.55
CA GLY A 57 -7.85 -10.80 7.14
C GLY A 57 -6.89 -9.66 7.52
N ALA A 58 -6.69 -8.69 6.63
CA ALA A 58 -5.88 -7.51 6.92
C ALA A 58 -6.44 -6.68 8.08
N PHE A 59 -7.76 -6.46 8.13
CA PHE A 59 -8.40 -5.76 9.25
C PHE A 59 -8.19 -6.49 10.56
N ARG A 60 -8.43 -7.80 10.62
CA ARG A 60 -8.19 -8.61 11.82
C ARG A 60 -6.72 -8.58 12.25
N GLY A 61 -5.79 -8.62 11.29
CA GLY A 61 -4.35 -8.50 11.56
C GLY A 61 -3.94 -7.16 12.17
N MET A 62 -4.72 -6.08 11.96
CA MET A 62 -4.47 -4.77 12.55
C MET A 62 -5.09 -4.58 13.93
N ARG A 63 -5.91 -5.52 14.42
CA ARG A 63 -6.71 -5.37 15.65
C ARG A 63 -5.88 -4.84 16.83
N ASP A 64 -4.78 -5.51 17.15
CA ASP A 64 -4.01 -5.19 18.35
C ASP A 64 -3.39 -3.79 18.25
N SER A 65 -2.90 -3.40 17.06
CA SER A 65 -2.39 -2.04 16.80
C SER A 65 -3.49 -0.98 16.91
N VAL A 66 -4.71 -1.28 16.43
CA VAL A 66 -5.85 -0.37 16.54
C VAL A 66 -6.25 -0.17 18.00
N LEU A 67 -6.32 -1.24 18.78
CA LEU A 67 -6.68 -1.17 20.20
C LEU A 67 -5.60 -0.49 21.04
N LEU A 68 -4.32 -0.73 20.73
CA LEU A 68 -3.19 -0.04 21.36
C LEU A 68 -3.27 1.49 21.19
N ASP A 69 -3.78 1.95 20.05
CA ASP A 69 -4.01 3.36 19.74
C ASP A 69 -5.38 3.89 20.25
N GLY A 70 -5.97 3.20 21.24
CA GLY A 70 -7.23 3.58 21.88
C GLY A 70 -8.47 3.33 21.02
N GLY A 71 -8.38 2.45 20.01
CA GLY A 71 -9.50 2.04 19.17
C GLY A 71 -10.13 3.17 18.34
N TYR A 72 -9.44 4.31 18.22
CA TYR A 72 -9.89 5.53 17.55
C TYR A 72 -11.25 6.08 18.02
N GLY A 73 -11.69 5.70 19.22
CA GLY A 73 -13.02 6.01 19.73
C GLY A 73 -14.16 5.29 18.97
N VAL A 74 -13.83 4.24 18.21
CA VAL A 74 -14.80 3.42 17.46
C VAL A 74 -15.06 2.09 18.17
N VAL A 75 -14.02 1.48 18.73
CA VAL A 75 -14.10 0.21 19.45
C VAL A 75 -13.30 0.27 20.75
N ASN A 76 -13.71 -0.51 21.75
CA ASN A 76 -13.12 -0.49 23.09
C ASN A 76 -12.44 -1.81 23.47
N GLY A 77 -12.54 -2.83 22.61
CA GLY A 77 -11.92 -4.12 22.88
C GLY A 77 -11.90 -5.06 21.68
N PRO A 78 -11.21 -6.21 21.83
CA PRO A 78 -11.04 -7.19 20.76
C PRO A 78 -12.37 -7.71 20.21
N GLU A 79 -13.32 -8.02 21.08
CA GLU A 79 -14.63 -8.56 20.68
C GLU A 79 -15.44 -7.55 19.85
N GLU A 80 -15.41 -6.27 20.25
CA GLU A 80 -16.09 -5.20 19.52
C GLU A 80 -15.46 -4.99 18.14
N PHE A 81 -14.12 -5.03 18.05
CA PHE A 81 -13.40 -4.97 16.78
C PHE A 81 -13.75 -6.16 15.87
N ASP A 82 -13.67 -7.39 16.40
CA ASP A 82 -13.96 -8.60 15.62
C ASP A 82 -15.42 -8.64 15.15
N LYS A 83 -16.35 -8.14 15.98
CA LYS A 83 -17.76 -7.95 15.60
C LYS A 83 -17.91 -6.93 14.48
N LEU A 84 -17.25 -5.78 14.58
CA LEU A 84 -17.29 -4.74 13.55
C LEU A 84 -16.77 -5.27 12.20
N VAL A 85 -15.65 -5.98 12.18
CA VAL A 85 -15.13 -6.59 10.94
C VAL A 85 -16.13 -7.59 10.36
N SER A 86 -16.81 -8.37 11.20
CA SER A 86 -17.82 -9.34 10.76
C SER A 86 -19.06 -8.66 10.16
N GLN A 87 -19.48 -7.52 10.73
CA GLN A 87 -20.56 -6.70 10.17
C GLN A 87 -20.18 -6.12 8.80
N VAL A 88 -18.97 -5.58 8.66
CA VAL A 88 -18.44 -5.09 7.38
C VAL A 88 -18.42 -6.18 6.31
N MET A 89 -18.05 -7.42 6.67
CA MET A 89 -18.13 -8.54 5.74
C MET A 89 -19.56 -8.84 5.28
N ALA A 90 -20.55 -8.76 6.17
CA ALA A 90 -21.95 -8.92 5.81
C ALA A 90 -22.46 -7.78 4.91
N GLU A 91 -21.99 -6.55 5.13
CA GLU A 91 -22.28 -5.43 4.24
C GLU A 91 -21.71 -5.65 2.84
N TRP A 92 -20.49 -6.15 2.71
CA TRP A 92 -19.90 -6.45 1.40
C TRP A 92 -20.67 -7.50 0.62
N GLU A 93 -21.24 -8.48 1.32
CA GLU A 93 -22.03 -9.54 0.73
C GLU A 93 -23.37 -9.01 0.18
N THR A 94 -24.01 -8.09 0.91
CA THR A 94 -25.37 -7.62 0.61
C THR A 94 -25.44 -6.36 -0.24
N ASN A 95 -24.48 -5.45 -0.11
CA ASN A 95 -24.48 -4.13 -0.76
C ASN A 95 -23.43 -4.04 -1.85
N GLU A 96 -23.61 -3.15 -2.84
CA GLU A 96 -22.64 -2.90 -3.92
C GLU A 96 -21.33 -2.24 -3.45
N CYS A 97 -20.49 -3.04 -2.79
CA CYS A 97 -19.15 -2.65 -2.34
C CYS A 97 -18.09 -3.14 -3.33
N TYR A 98 -17.10 -2.31 -3.60
CA TYR A 98 -16.04 -2.61 -4.57
C TYR A 98 -14.65 -2.39 -4.00
N ALA A 99 -13.75 -3.27 -4.42
CA ALA A 99 -12.32 -3.14 -4.30
C ALA A 99 -11.73 -2.56 -5.58
N PHE A 100 -10.88 -1.55 -5.44
CA PHE A 100 -10.08 -1.01 -6.54
C PHE A 100 -8.62 -1.42 -6.35
N TYR A 101 -8.03 -1.96 -7.42
CA TYR A 101 -6.61 -2.27 -7.49
C TYR A 101 -5.99 -1.43 -8.59
N TYR A 102 -4.95 -0.68 -8.23
CA TYR A 102 -4.24 0.19 -9.14
C TYR A 102 -2.88 -0.41 -9.45
N THR A 103 -2.57 -0.53 -10.75
CA THR A 103 -1.20 -0.74 -11.23
C THR A 103 -0.76 0.55 -11.88
N ILE A 104 0.24 1.19 -11.29
CA ILE A 104 0.80 2.45 -11.78
C ILE A 104 2.27 2.20 -12.11
N THR A 105 2.66 2.51 -13.34
CA THR A 105 4.05 2.44 -13.78
C THR A 105 4.50 3.82 -14.22
N ALA A 106 5.76 4.14 -13.99
CA ALA A 106 6.36 5.38 -14.45
C ALA A 106 7.86 5.16 -14.68
N ARG A 107 8.43 5.88 -15.63
CA ARG A 107 9.85 5.86 -15.93
C ARG A 107 10.51 7.12 -15.39
N ARG A 108 11.63 6.96 -14.70
CA ARG A 108 12.51 8.08 -14.37
C ARG A 108 13.22 8.54 -15.65
N PRO A 109 13.22 9.83 -16.00
CA PRO A 109 14.03 10.32 -17.11
C PRO A 109 15.49 9.92 -16.89
N ALA A 110 16.15 9.43 -17.94
CA ALA A 110 17.60 9.29 -17.89
C ALA A 110 18.20 10.69 -17.74
N LEU A 111 19.19 10.84 -16.86
CA LEU A 111 20.03 12.04 -16.88
C LEU A 111 20.60 12.15 -18.29
N SER A 112 20.33 13.26 -18.98
CA SER A 112 20.99 13.53 -20.26
C SER A 112 22.51 13.47 -20.02
N PRO A 113 23.30 12.80 -20.88
CA PRO A 113 24.75 12.67 -20.71
C PRO A 113 25.53 14.00 -20.80
N THR A 114 24.85 15.15 -20.87
CA THR A 114 25.42 16.48 -21.07
C THR A 114 25.55 17.33 -19.79
N ALA A 115 25.12 16.86 -18.63
CA ALA A 115 25.43 17.55 -17.38
C ALA A 115 26.85 17.14 -16.91
N PRO A 116 27.83 18.06 -16.83
CA PRO A 116 29.08 17.74 -16.15
C PRO A 116 28.76 17.32 -14.71
N PRO A 117 29.48 16.33 -14.14
CA PRO A 117 29.23 15.91 -12.78
C PRO A 117 29.30 17.14 -11.85
N PRO A 118 28.31 17.35 -10.96
CA PRO A 118 28.43 18.41 -9.97
C PRO A 118 29.73 18.16 -9.20
N SER A 119 30.57 19.19 -9.13
CA SER A 119 31.83 19.16 -8.41
C SER A 119 31.55 18.73 -6.96
N SER A 120 31.87 17.46 -6.67
CA SER A 120 31.95 16.85 -5.34
C SER A 120 30.92 17.35 -4.30
N LEU A 121 29.76 16.70 -4.22
CA LEU A 121 29.12 16.53 -2.92
C LEU A 121 29.93 15.46 -2.17
N SER A 122 30.74 15.92 -1.21
CA SER A 122 31.40 15.05 -0.24
C SER A 122 30.34 14.23 0.48
N MET A 123 30.25 12.94 0.15
CA MET A 123 29.45 11.98 0.90
C MET A 123 30.06 11.83 2.31
N PRO A 124 29.28 11.96 3.39
CA PRO A 124 29.74 11.51 4.70
C PRO A 124 29.87 9.97 4.69
N GLU A 125 30.97 9.47 5.29
CA GLU A 125 31.53 8.10 5.20
C GLU A 125 30.68 6.94 5.76
N THR A 126 29.35 7.00 5.84
CA THR A 126 28.60 6.02 6.64
C THR A 126 27.95 4.84 5.91
N PHE A 127 28.19 4.61 4.62
CA PHE A 127 27.63 3.44 3.92
C PHE A 127 28.66 2.63 3.14
N GLY A 128 29.60 2.01 3.86
CA GLY A 128 30.39 0.90 3.35
C GLY A 128 29.69 -0.45 3.61
N LEU A 129 28.75 -0.86 2.75
CA LEU A 129 28.34 -2.27 2.70
C LEU A 129 29.36 -3.05 1.87
N ALA A 130 30.31 -3.71 2.55
CA ALA A 130 31.24 -4.63 1.91
C ALA A 130 30.49 -5.87 1.39
N ALA A 131 30.28 -5.95 0.08
CA ALA A 131 29.88 -7.18 -0.58
C ALA A 131 31.05 -8.19 -0.53
N LYS A 132 31.01 -9.13 0.40
CA LYS A 132 31.91 -10.30 0.40
C LYS A 132 31.38 -11.33 -0.60
N ASN A 133 32.08 -11.47 -1.71
CA ASN A 133 31.96 -12.61 -2.62
C ASN A 133 32.34 -13.90 -1.87
N HIS A 134 31.36 -14.76 -1.58
CA HIS A 134 31.63 -16.16 -1.22
C HIS A 134 31.51 -17.03 -2.47
N SER A 135 32.62 -17.22 -3.15
CA SER A 135 32.82 -18.35 -4.05
C SER A 135 33.13 -19.58 -3.18
N VAL A 136 32.18 -20.50 -3.02
CA VAL A 136 32.47 -21.82 -2.44
C VAL A 136 31.92 -22.88 -3.38
N HIS A 137 32.84 -23.58 -4.02
CA HIS A 137 32.63 -24.84 -4.74
C HIS A 137 32.13 -25.89 -3.74
N HIS A 138 30.94 -26.46 -3.98
CA HIS A 138 30.53 -27.70 -3.32
C HIS A 138 30.89 -28.89 -4.23
N PRO A 139 31.60 -29.92 -3.75
CA PRO A 139 31.67 -31.18 -4.46
C PRO A 139 30.36 -31.96 -4.24
N LEU A 140 29.87 -32.55 -5.32
CA LEU A 140 28.78 -33.51 -5.35
C LEU A 140 29.18 -34.75 -4.56
N TYR A 141 28.34 -35.15 -3.60
CA TYR A 141 27.90 -36.53 -3.37
C TYR A 141 26.56 -36.49 -2.62
#